data_AF-A0AA86SWJ2-F1
#
_entry.id   AF-A0AA86SWJ2-F1
#
_cell.length_a   1.000
_cell.length_b   1.000
_cell.length_c   1.000
_cell.angle_alpha   90.00
_cell.angle_beta   90.00
_cell.angle_gamma   90.00
#
_symmetry.space_group_name_H-M   'P 1'
#
loop_
_entity.id
_entity.type
_entity.pdbx_description
1 polymer ?
#
loop_
_entity_poly.entity_id
_entity_poly.type
_entity_poly.pdbx_seq_one_letter_code
_entity_poly.pdbx_strand_id
1 'polypeptide(L)'
;MYGKCGNLNSARVWFNQMSNWRDRVSWNALLASNGHHQLSKQALSMFSEMQWETKPTKYTLGTLLLACANTFSLYHGKQIHGPDGKLLAVLGDSTEFLIADANTGKITGSLKGHLDYSFASAWHPDGRILATGNQDTTCRLWDIRNLSQSIAVLKGRMRAITALRFTSDGRFLAMAEPADLVHFFDSHSGYVRGQEIDLFGEIAGISFSPDTEAPFVGIADRTYGRLLEFVRKRYNYHLDSMF
;
A
#
# COMPACT_ATOMS: atom_id res chain seq x y z
N MET A 1 20.48 -17.99 18.77
CA MET A 1 20.16 -17.55 20.15
C MET A 1 20.33 -16.04 20.36
N TYR A 2 21.44 -15.42 19.93
CA TYR A 2 21.71 -14.00 20.23
C TYR A 2 20.75 -12.96 19.65
N GLY A 3 20.17 -13.20 18.46
CA GLY A 3 19.19 -12.29 17.84
C GLY A 3 17.86 -12.16 18.60
N LYS A 4 17.50 -13.14 19.44
CA LYS A 4 16.30 -13.07 20.32
C LYS A 4 16.58 -12.40 21.67
N CYS A 5 17.85 -12.17 22.01
CA CYS A 5 18.27 -11.59 23.29
C CYS A 5 18.60 -10.09 23.19
N GLY A 6 18.31 -9.44 22.06
CA GLY A 6 18.54 -8.00 21.86
C GLY A 6 19.99 -7.57 21.61
N ASN A 7 20.96 -8.50 21.54
CA ASN A 7 22.37 -8.18 21.30
C ASN A 7 22.75 -8.38 19.82
N LEU A 8 22.40 -7.39 19.00
CA LEU A 8 22.63 -7.38 17.55
C LEU A 8 24.11 -7.34 17.17
N ASN A 9 24.94 -6.65 17.94
CA ASN A 9 26.37 -6.55 17.67
C ASN A 9 27.05 -7.92 17.74
N SER A 10 26.73 -8.72 18.77
CA SER A 10 27.23 -10.09 18.87
C SER A 10 26.67 -10.99 17.78
N ALA A 11 25.39 -10.87 17.44
CA ALA A 11 24.78 -11.65 16.36
C ALA A 11 25.45 -11.39 15.00
N ARG A 12 25.83 -10.14 14.71
CA ARG A 12 26.52 -9.75 13.48
C ARG A 12 27.96 -10.22 13.42
N VAL A 13 28.69 -10.17 14.55
CA VAL A 13 30.05 -10.72 14.64
C VAL A 13 30.07 -12.20 14.33
N TRP A 14 29.17 -12.98 14.93
CA TRP A 14 29.05 -14.41 14.67
C TRP A 14 28.66 -14.71 13.23
N PHE A 15 27.74 -13.93 12.66
CA PHE A 15 27.34 -14.09 11.27
C PHE A 15 28.49 -13.85 10.29
N ASN A 16 29.31 -12.83 10.54
CA ASN A 16 30.49 -12.55 9.72
C ASN A 16 31.56 -13.63 9.85
N GLN A 17 31.69 -14.27 11.02
CA GLN A 17 32.60 -15.40 11.23
C GLN A 17 32.17 -16.67 10.48
N MET A 18 30.91 -16.78 10.06
CA MET A 18 30.43 -17.92 9.26
C MET A 18 30.98 -17.90 7.82
N SER A 19 31.40 -16.74 7.31
CA SER A 19 31.95 -16.52 5.95
C SER A 19 31.27 -17.37 4.87
N ASN A 20 31.85 -18.52 4.52
CA ASN A 20 31.42 -19.41 3.44
C ASN A 20 30.27 -20.37 3.80
N TRP A 21 29.88 -20.44 5.09
CA TRP A 21 28.79 -21.29 5.59
C TRP A 21 27.49 -20.50 5.78
N ARG A 22 27.42 -19.28 5.26
CA ARG A 22 26.19 -18.49 5.27
C ARG A 22 25.16 -19.15 4.35
N ASP A 23 24.00 -19.46 4.91
CA ASP A 23 22.92 -20.09 4.20
C ASP A 23 21.64 -19.27 4.38
N ARG A 24 20.59 -19.70 3.70
CA ARG A 24 19.29 -19.04 3.76
C ARG A 24 18.77 -18.90 5.20
N VAL A 25 19.06 -19.85 6.08
CA VAL A 25 18.54 -19.86 7.46
C VAL A 25 19.29 -18.84 8.31
N SER A 26 20.61 -18.74 8.18
CA SER A 26 21.40 -17.74 8.91
C SER A 26 21.12 -16.31 8.44
N TRP A 27 20.93 -16.10 7.14
CA TRP A 27 20.48 -14.81 6.58
C TRP A 27 19.10 -14.41 7.12
N ASN A 28 18.12 -15.32 7.09
CA ASN A 28 16.77 -15.05 7.60
C ASN A 28 16.75 -14.81 9.12
N ALA A 29 17.58 -15.51 9.89
CA ALA A 29 17.68 -15.32 11.34
C ALA A 29 18.21 -13.93 11.69
N LEU A 30 19.18 -13.42 10.93
CA LEU A 30 19.76 -12.10 11.16
C LEU A 30 18.82 -10.98 10.67
N LEU A 31 18.17 -11.14 9.50
CA LEU A 31 17.13 -10.21 9.02
C LEU A 31 15.96 -10.10 10.03
N ALA A 32 15.49 -11.21 10.59
CA ALA A 32 14.43 -11.21 11.60
C ALA A 32 14.83 -10.44 12.86
N SER A 33 16.08 -10.58 13.32
CA SER A 33 16.57 -9.82 14.47
C SER A 33 16.60 -8.30 14.21
N ASN A 34 16.90 -7.86 12.99
CA ASN A 34 16.90 -6.43 12.65
C ASN A 34 15.48 -5.84 12.50
N GLY A 35 14.51 -6.65 12.05
CA GLY A 35 13.11 -6.26 11.95
C GLY A 35 12.48 -5.88 13.30
N HIS A 36 12.92 -6.52 14.39
CA HIS A 36 12.43 -6.24 15.75
C HIS A 36 13.02 -4.97 16.39
N HIS A 37 14.08 -4.38 15.83
CA HIS A 37 14.87 -3.33 16.50
C HIS A 37 14.94 -1.99 15.74
N GLN A 38 13.99 -1.70 14.84
CA GLN A 38 13.84 -0.39 14.18
C GLN A 38 15.02 0.03 13.26
N LEU A 39 15.81 -0.92 12.74
CA LEU A 39 17.00 -0.66 11.91
C LEU A 39 16.77 -0.98 10.42
N SER A 40 15.77 -0.37 9.79
CA SER A 40 15.40 -0.62 8.38
C SER A 40 16.52 -0.39 7.36
N LYS A 41 17.36 0.64 7.54
CA LYS A 41 18.51 0.89 6.66
C LYS A 41 19.50 -0.28 6.69
N GLN A 42 19.65 -0.91 7.85
CA GLN A 42 20.53 -2.07 8.02
C GLN A 42 19.87 -3.33 7.42
N ALA A 43 18.56 -3.51 7.62
CA ALA A 43 17.81 -4.61 7.00
C ALA A 43 17.87 -4.57 5.45
N LEU A 44 17.78 -3.37 4.85
CA LEU A 44 17.91 -3.18 3.40
C LEU A 44 19.32 -3.45 2.89
N SER A 45 20.35 -2.94 3.59
CA SER A 45 21.76 -3.22 3.27
C SER A 45 22.03 -4.73 3.26
N MET A 46 21.52 -5.43 4.26
CA MET A 46 21.68 -6.88 4.40
C MET A 46 20.93 -7.69 3.36
N PHE A 47 19.73 -7.25 2.99
CA PHE A 47 18.99 -7.88 1.89
C PHE A 47 19.75 -7.77 0.57
N SER A 48 20.37 -6.61 0.30
CA SER A 48 21.22 -6.43 -0.87
C SER A 48 22.44 -7.35 -0.86
N GLU A 49 23.06 -7.58 0.29
CA GLU A 49 24.17 -8.55 0.43
C GLU A 49 23.70 -10.00 0.22
N MET A 50 22.57 -10.38 0.82
CA MET A 50 21.99 -11.72 0.71
C MET A 50 21.73 -12.13 -0.75
N GLN A 51 21.30 -11.19 -1.60
CA GLN A 51 20.97 -11.46 -3.01
C GLN A 51 22.16 -11.95 -3.84
N TRP A 52 23.38 -11.62 -3.43
CA TRP A 52 24.60 -12.12 -4.09
C TRP A 52 24.94 -13.56 -3.70
N GLU A 53 24.42 -14.04 -2.56
CA GLU A 53 24.75 -15.35 -2.00
C GLU A 53 23.60 -16.36 -2.13
N THR A 54 22.35 -15.90 -2.03
CA THR A 54 21.17 -16.76 -2.02
C THR A 54 19.94 -16.06 -2.61
N LYS A 55 18.98 -16.85 -3.09
CA LYS A 55 17.69 -16.31 -3.56
C LYS A 55 16.76 -15.98 -2.37
N PRO A 56 16.14 -14.78 -2.35
CA PRO A 56 15.11 -14.44 -1.38
C PRO A 56 13.95 -15.43 -1.39
N THR A 57 13.37 -15.66 -0.23
CA THR A 57 12.12 -16.42 -0.09
C THR A 57 10.98 -15.54 0.32
N LYS A 58 9.76 -16.07 0.21
CA LYS A 58 8.55 -15.43 0.76
C LYS A 58 8.71 -14.99 2.22
N TYR A 59 9.41 -15.78 3.04
CA TYR A 59 9.72 -15.42 4.42
C TYR A 59 10.69 -14.23 4.52
N THR A 60 11.72 -14.20 3.65
CA THR A 60 12.69 -13.10 3.54
C THR A 60 11.98 -11.79 3.17
N LEU A 61 11.08 -11.84 2.18
CA LEU A 61 10.31 -10.67 1.72
C LEU A 61 9.33 -10.19 2.80
N GLY A 62 8.63 -11.09 3.50
CA GLY A 62 7.75 -10.73 4.62
C GLY A 62 8.49 -10.08 5.79
N THR A 63 9.70 -10.56 6.11
CA THR A 63 10.55 -9.97 7.17
C THR A 63 11.08 -8.59 6.79
N LEU A 64 11.48 -8.40 5.52
CA LEU A 64 11.91 -7.11 5.01
C LEU A 64 10.76 -6.08 5.04
N LEU A 65 9.56 -6.51 4.68
CA LEU A 65 8.36 -5.68 4.74
C LEU A 65 8.05 -5.24 6.18
N LEU A 66 8.17 -6.13 7.17
CA LEU A 66 8.02 -5.78 8.60
C LEU A 66 9.05 -4.75 9.06
N ALA A 67 10.30 -4.89 8.63
CA ALA A 67 11.38 -3.96 8.94
C ALA A 67 11.17 -2.58 8.29
N CYS A 68 10.67 -2.55 7.06
CA CYS A 68 10.36 -1.32 6.32
C CYS A 68 9.09 -0.62 6.83
N ALA A 69 8.07 -1.38 7.25
CA ALA A 69 6.83 -0.86 7.83
C ALA A 69 7.07 -0.05 9.12
N ASN A 70 8.11 -0.41 9.89
CA ASN A 70 8.45 0.28 11.13
C ASN A 70 9.24 1.59 10.95
N THR A 71 9.81 1.89 9.78
CA THR A 71 10.63 3.11 9.58
C THR A 71 10.00 4.14 8.65
N PHE A 72 8.98 3.77 7.87
CA PHE A 72 8.31 4.70 6.97
C PHE A 72 6.79 4.60 7.09
N SER A 73 6.25 5.57 7.84
CA SER A 73 4.87 6.08 7.70
C SER A 73 3.76 5.28 8.38
N LEU A 74 3.33 5.80 9.54
CA LEU A 74 1.99 5.59 10.12
C LEU A 74 0.84 5.87 9.11
N TYR A 75 1.11 6.55 7.99
CA TYR A 75 0.13 6.97 6.98
C TYR A 75 0.10 6.09 5.72
N HIS A 76 1.26 5.65 5.20
CA HIS A 76 1.33 4.66 4.11
C HIS A 76 1.17 3.23 4.64
N GLY A 77 1.61 2.96 5.88
CA GLY A 77 1.37 1.68 6.54
C GLY A 77 -0.11 1.32 6.55
N LYS A 78 -1.04 2.28 6.73
CA LYS A 78 -2.49 2.05 6.67
C LYS A 78 -3.06 1.78 5.26
N GLN A 79 -2.32 2.06 4.18
CA GLN A 79 -2.73 1.66 2.82
C GLN A 79 -2.44 0.20 2.54
N ILE A 80 -1.43 -0.36 3.22
CA ILE A 80 -1.01 -1.75 3.09
C ILE A 80 -1.68 -2.60 4.19
N HIS A 81 -1.69 -2.11 5.42
CA HIS A 81 -2.35 -2.72 6.57
C HIS A 81 -3.83 -2.33 6.65
N GLY A 82 -4.69 -3.29 7.01
CA GLY A 82 -6.06 -3.02 7.37
C GLY A 82 -6.15 -2.01 8.53
N PRO A 83 -7.30 -1.34 8.70
CA PRO A 83 -7.47 -0.32 9.75
C PRO A 83 -7.24 -0.85 11.16
N ASP A 84 -7.44 -2.15 11.37
CA ASP A 84 -7.22 -2.86 12.62
C ASP A 84 -5.78 -3.39 12.80
N GLY A 85 -4.91 -3.19 11.81
CA GLY A 85 -3.53 -3.65 11.81
C GLY A 85 -3.36 -5.16 11.73
N LYS A 86 -4.42 -5.94 11.52
CA LYS A 86 -4.36 -7.41 11.52
C LYS A 86 -4.10 -8.00 10.14
N LEU A 87 -4.60 -7.35 9.10
CA LEU A 87 -4.45 -7.81 7.73
C LEU A 87 -3.48 -6.92 6.96
N LEU A 88 -2.80 -7.51 5.99
CA LEU A 88 -1.84 -6.87 5.10
C LEU A 88 -2.19 -7.27 3.67
N ALA A 89 -2.36 -6.28 2.79
CA ALA A 89 -2.46 -6.49 1.35
C ALA A 89 -1.06 -6.42 0.72
N VAL A 90 -0.66 -7.47 0.02
CA VAL A 90 0.60 -7.53 -0.72
C VAL A 90 0.27 -7.44 -2.20
N LEU A 91 0.58 -6.27 -2.76
CA LEU A 91 0.50 -5.97 -4.19
C LEU A 91 1.90 -6.04 -4.81
N GLY A 92 1.98 -6.31 -6.11
CA GLY A 92 3.25 -6.42 -6.82
C GLY A 92 3.05 -6.51 -8.33
N ASP A 93 4.05 -7.05 -9.02
CA ASP A 93 4.12 -7.29 -10.47
C ASP A 93 3.26 -8.48 -10.97
N SER A 94 2.53 -9.12 -10.06
CA SER A 94 1.58 -10.19 -10.35
C SER A 94 0.17 -9.63 -10.55
N THR A 95 -0.63 -10.28 -11.39
CA THR A 95 -2.08 -10.02 -11.52
C THR A 95 -2.88 -10.53 -10.31
N GLU A 96 -2.29 -11.43 -9.53
CA GLU A 96 -2.85 -11.95 -8.28
C GLU A 96 -2.23 -11.25 -7.07
N PHE A 97 -3.08 -10.77 -6.16
CA PHE A 97 -2.65 -10.15 -4.92
C PHE A 97 -2.87 -11.08 -3.74
N LEU A 98 -2.10 -10.87 -2.67
CA LEU A 98 -2.15 -11.73 -1.50
C LEU A 98 -2.62 -10.94 -0.29
N ILE A 99 -3.47 -11.57 0.53
CA ILE A 99 -3.82 -11.09 1.85
C ILE A 99 -3.07 -11.94 2.86
N ALA A 100 -2.37 -11.30 3.78
CA ALA A 100 -1.64 -11.94 4.86
C ALA A 100 -2.06 -11.38 6.22
N ASP A 101 -1.95 -12.21 7.24
CA ASP A 101 -2.02 -11.75 8.62
C ASP A 101 -0.72 -10.98 8.94
N ALA A 102 -0.86 -9.73 9.39
CA ALA A 102 0.24 -8.81 9.59
C ALA A 102 1.14 -9.22 10.77
N ASN A 103 0.60 -9.92 11.77
CA ASN A 103 1.35 -10.35 12.95
C ASN A 103 2.22 -11.58 12.68
N THR A 104 1.70 -12.50 11.87
CA THR A 104 2.32 -13.81 11.61
C THR A 104 2.96 -13.92 10.24
N GLY A 105 2.63 -13.03 9.31
CA GLY A 105 3.03 -13.10 7.90
C GLY A 105 2.39 -14.26 7.12
N LYS A 106 1.43 -14.98 7.72
CA LYS A 106 0.76 -16.10 7.06
C LYS A 106 -0.22 -15.59 6.02
N ILE A 107 -0.17 -16.14 4.81
CA ILE A 107 -1.19 -15.85 3.79
C ILE A 107 -2.53 -16.43 4.22
N THR A 108 -3.54 -15.58 4.26
CA THR A 108 -4.93 -15.92 4.58
C THR A 108 -5.80 -16.02 3.33
N GLY A 109 -5.41 -15.39 2.22
CA GLY A 109 -6.11 -15.51 0.95
C GLY A 109 -5.41 -14.78 -0.20
N SER A 110 -6.07 -14.80 -1.36
CA SER A 110 -5.60 -14.17 -2.59
C SER A 110 -6.73 -13.50 -3.34
N LEU A 111 -6.47 -12.37 -3.99
CA LEU A 111 -7.39 -11.63 -4.83
C LEU A 111 -7.05 -11.91 -6.29
N LYS A 112 -8.04 -12.35 -7.07
CA LYS A 112 -7.87 -12.69 -8.49
C LYS A 112 -8.91 -11.97 -9.33
N GLY A 113 -8.48 -11.45 -10.47
CA GLY A 113 -9.39 -10.88 -11.47
C GLY A 113 -8.83 -9.68 -12.21
N HIS A 114 -7.86 -8.96 -11.64
CA HIS A 114 -7.14 -7.95 -12.41
C HIS A 114 -6.39 -8.59 -13.58
N LEU A 115 -6.26 -7.82 -14.66
CA LEU A 115 -5.65 -8.29 -15.91
C LEU A 115 -4.19 -7.87 -16.05
N ASP A 116 -3.70 -7.03 -15.13
CA ASP A 116 -2.34 -6.53 -15.11
C ASP A 116 -1.88 -6.33 -13.64
N TYR A 117 -0.69 -5.78 -13.40
CA TYR A 117 -0.17 -5.53 -12.05
C TYR A 117 -0.72 -4.23 -11.44
N SER A 118 -0.82 -4.23 -10.10
CA SER A 118 -1.42 -3.14 -9.32
C SER A 118 -0.37 -2.25 -8.68
N PHE A 119 -0.72 -0.97 -8.57
CA PHE A 119 0.13 0.07 -7.99
C PHE A 119 -0.48 0.73 -6.76
N ALA A 120 -1.78 0.54 -6.52
CA ALA A 120 -2.51 1.27 -5.49
C ALA A 120 -3.42 0.35 -4.70
N SER A 121 -3.47 0.56 -3.39
CA SER A 121 -4.51 0.02 -2.52
C SER A 121 -5.02 1.06 -1.55
N ALA A 122 -6.27 0.89 -1.14
CA ALA A 122 -6.85 1.63 -0.03
C ALA A 122 -7.81 0.75 0.77
N TRP A 123 -7.64 0.73 2.07
CA TRP A 123 -8.59 0.13 2.98
C TRP A 123 -9.71 1.10 3.29
N HIS A 124 -10.94 0.62 3.20
CA HIS A 124 -12.08 1.34 3.77
C HIS A 124 -11.94 1.37 5.30
N PRO A 125 -12.28 2.48 5.98
CA PRO A 125 -12.05 2.63 7.43
C PRO A 125 -12.78 1.61 8.31
N ASP A 126 -13.86 0.99 7.82
CA ASP A 126 -14.53 -0.12 8.51
C ASP A 126 -13.75 -1.46 8.49
N GLY A 127 -12.67 -1.53 7.71
CA GLY A 127 -11.79 -2.69 7.55
C GLY A 127 -12.38 -3.85 6.76
N ARG A 128 -13.55 -3.69 6.14
CA ARG A 128 -14.24 -4.76 5.40
C ARG A 128 -13.94 -4.74 3.92
N ILE A 129 -13.71 -3.56 3.37
CA ILE A 129 -13.48 -3.36 1.93
C ILE A 129 -12.03 -2.96 1.70
N LEU A 130 -11.39 -3.64 0.75
CA LEU A 130 -10.11 -3.25 0.16
C LEU A 130 -10.36 -2.82 -1.28
N ALA A 131 -9.87 -1.64 -1.66
CA ALA A 131 -9.81 -1.19 -3.04
C ALA A 131 -8.42 -1.43 -3.61
N THR A 132 -8.32 -1.88 -4.86
CA THR A 132 -7.04 -2.06 -5.58
C THR A 132 -7.12 -1.42 -6.97
N GLY A 133 -6.11 -0.62 -7.32
CA GLY A 133 -6.03 0.15 -8.56
C GLY A 133 -4.92 -0.39 -9.46
N ASN A 134 -5.21 -0.55 -10.75
CA ASN A 134 -4.42 -1.38 -11.65
C ASN A 134 -4.12 -0.72 -13.00
N GLN A 135 -3.11 -1.25 -13.71
CA GLN A 135 -2.79 -0.87 -15.09
C GLN A 135 -3.87 -1.26 -16.09
N ASP A 136 -4.71 -2.25 -15.77
CA ASP A 136 -5.89 -2.62 -16.55
C ASP A 136 -6.99 -1.54 -16.59
N THR A 137 -6.69 -0.33 -16.10
CA THR A 137 -7.57 0.85 -16.01
C THR A 137 -8.75 0.68 -15.07
N THR A 138 -8.74 -0.35 -14.22
CA THR A 138 -9.81 -0.60 -13.25
C THR A 138 -9.35 -0.45 -11.81
N CYS A 139 -10.28 0.00 -10.98
CA CYS A 139 -10.23 -0.18 -9.54
C CYS A 139 -11.21 -1.30 -9.17
N ARG A 140 -10.74 -2.33 -8.47
CA ARG A 140 -11.60 -3.40 -7.94
C ARG A 140 -11.78 -3.24 -6.45
N LEU A 141 -12.98 -3.56 -5.99
CA LEU A 141 -13.33 -3.60 -4.58
C LEU A 141 -13.47 -5.05 -4.13
N TRP A 142 -12.95 -5.36 -2.95
CA TRP A 142 -12.91 -6.70 -2.39
C TRP A 142 -13.49 -6.69 -0.99
N ASP A 143 -14.45 -7.57 -0.71
CA ASP A 143 -14.91 -7.82 0.65
C ASP A 143 -13.98 -8.86 1.30
N ILE A 144 -13.28 -8.48 2.37
CA ILE A 144 -12.33 -9.38 3.04
C ILE A 144 -12.95 -10.65 3.61
N ARG A 145 -14.27 -10.66 3.83
CA ARG A 145 -14.99 -11.85 4.29
C ARG A 145 -15.21 -12.86 3.17
N ASN A 146 -15.12 -12.42 1.91
CA ASN A 146 -15.26 -13.25 0.73
C ASN A 146 -14.33 -12.79 -0.41
N LEU A 147 -13.10 -13.33 -0.41
CA LEU A 147 -12.05 -12.97 -1.38
C LEU A 147 -12.20 -13.67 -2.75
N SER A 148 -13.21 -14.49 -2.95
CA SER A 148 -13.35 -15.28 -4.18
C SER A 148 -13.60 -14.44 -5.43
N GLN A 149 -14.21 -13.26 -5.27
CA GLN A 149 -14.51 -12.33 -6.35
C GLN A 149 -14.54 -10.88 -5.86
N SER A 150 -14.31 -9.95 -6.78
CA SER A 150 -14.50 -8.52 -6.51
C SER A 150 -15.98 -8.17 -6.43
N ILE A 151 -16.38 -7.35 -5.45
CA ILE A 151 -17.76 -6.88 -5.27
C ILE A 151 -18.16 -5.83 -6.31
N ALA A 152 -17.18 -5.08 -6.83
CA ALA A 152 -17.38 -4.07 -7.85
C ALA A 152 -16.10 -3.87 -8.67
N VAL A 153 -16.28 -3.42 -9.91
CA VAL A 153 -15.21 -3.01 -10.82
C VAL A 153 -15.52 -1.60 -11.30
N LEU A 154 -14.77 -0.63 -10.79
CA LEU A 154 -14.86 0.77 -11.17
C LEU A 154 -13.90 1.00 -12.33
N LYS A 155 -14.42 1.49 -13.46
CA LYS A 155 -13.60 1.75 -14.65
C LYS A 155 -13.11 3.19 -14.62
N GLY A 156 -11.80 3.38 -14.76
CA GLY A 156 -11.23 4.65 -15.18
C GLY A 156 -11.53 4.92 -16.67
N ARG A 157 -11.08 6.06 -17.17
CA ARG A 157 -11.29 6.44 -18.57
C ARG A 157 -10.29 5.77 -19.48
N MET A 158 -9.00 6.01 -19.26
CA MET A 158 -7.98 5.61 -20.23
C MET A 158 -6.64 5.22 -19.63
N ARG A 159 -6.39 5.46 -18.33
CA ARG A 159 -5.07 5.24 -17.73
C ARG A 159 -5.11 4.35 -16.51
N ALA A 160 -3.93 3.90 -16.12
CA ALA A 160 -3.71 3.14 -14.91
C ALA A 160 -4.20 3.89 -13.69
N ILE A 161 -4.77 3.15 -12.74
CA ILE A 161 -5.17 3.72 -11.46
C ILE A 161 -3.96 3.69 -10.52
N THR A 162 -3.42 4.87 -10.20
CA THR A 162 -2.15 4.97 -9.44
C THR A 162 -2.31 5.46 -8.01
N ALA A 163 -3.46 6.03 -7.66
CA ALA A 163 -3.76 6.39 -6.29
C ALA A 163 -5.21 6.08 -5.95
N LEU A 164 -5.39 5.50 -4.76
CA LEU A 164 -6.69 5.23 -4.15
C LEU A 164 -6.67 5.72 -2.71
N ARG A 165 -7.78 6.30 -2.26
CA ARG A 165 -7.92 6.79 -0.89
C ARG A 165 -9.39 6.79 -0.50
N PHE A 166 -9.71 6.21 0.65
CA PHE A 166 -11.02 6.42 1.27
C PHE A 166 -10.97 7.66 2.16
N THR A 167 -12.09 8.38 2.25
CA THR A 167 -12.33 9.33 3.34
C THR A 167 -12.34 8.59 4.68
N SER A 168 -11.96 9.25 5.77
CA SER A 168 -11.95 8.62 7.11
C SER A 168 -13.35 8.23 7.60
N ASP A 169 -14.39 8.93 7.11
CA ASP A 169 -15.80 8.57 7.33
C ASP A 169 -16.27 7.39 6.46
N GLY A 170 -15.43 6.92 5.52
CA GLY A 170 -15.71 5.82 4.60
C GLY A 170 -16.73 6.14 3.51
N ARG A 171 -17.22 7.38 3.44
CA ARG A 171 -18.29 7.76 2.52
C ARG A 171 -17.84 7.80 1.07
N PHE A 172 -16.60 8.18 0.81
CA PHE A 172 -16.10 8.35 -0.55
C PHE A 172 -14.79 7.60 -0.77
N LEU A 173 -14.65 7.08 -1.99
CA LEU A 173 -13.41 6.58 -2.54
C LEU A 173 -12.92 7.55 -3.63
N ALA A 174 -11.75 8.15 -3.42
CA ALA A 174 -11.02 8.86 -4.47
C ALA A 174 -10.14 7.89 -5.27
N MET A 175 -10.13 8.06 -6.58
CA MET A 175 -9.37 7.28 -7.55
C MET A 175 -8.69 8.23 -8.54
N ALA A 176 -7.36 8.17 -8.65
CA ALA A 176 -6.59 9.01 -9.57
C ALA A 176 -6.10 8.25 -10.80
N GLU A 177 -6.26 8.88 -11.96
CA GLU A 177 -5.56 8.57 -13.19
C GLU A 177 -4.44 9.62 -13.38
N PRO A 178 -3.15 9.23 -13.48
CA PRO A 178 -2.05 10.17 -13.30
C PRO A 178 -1.95 11.32 -14.30
N ALA A 179 -2.74 11.36 -15.37
CA ALA A 179 -2.62 12.45 -16.34
C ALA A 179 -3.43 13.68 -15.96
N ASP A 180 -4.67 13.48 -15.48
CA ASP A 180 -5.66 14.55 -15.45
C ASP A 180 -6.90 14.23 -14.61
N LEU A 181 -7.31 12.98 -14.47
CA LEU A 181 -8.60 12.66 -13.85
C LEU A 181 -8.51 12.22 -12.39
N VAL A 182 -9.35 12.81 -11.55
CA VAL A 182 -9.71 12.28 -10.24
C VAL A 182 -11.19 11.95 -10.19
N HIS A 183 -11.49 10.72 -9.79
CA HIS A 183 -12.85 10.24 -9.60
C HIS A 183 -13.17 10.10 -8.11
N PHE A 184 -14.37 10.49 -7.71
CA PHE A 184 -14.91 10.30 -6.36
C PHE A 184 -16.17 9.44 -6.41
N PHE A 185 -16.14 8.26 -5.80
CA PHE A 185 -17.27 7.35 -5.77
C PHE A 185 -17.93 7.32 -4.39
N ASP A 186 -19.27 7.41 -4.34
CA ASP A 186 -20.05 7.31 -3.10
C ASP A 186 -20.26 5.84 -2.70
N SER A 187 -19.69 5.43 -1.56
CA SER A 187 -19.79 4.07 -1.03
C SER A 187 -21.21 3.69 -0.65
N HIS A 188 -22.04 4.63 -0.19
CA HIS A 188 -23.43 4.38 0.21
C HIS A 188 -24.34 4.12 -0.99
N SER A 189 -23.95 4.63 -2.16
CA SER A 189 -24.61 4.31 -3.43
C SER A 189 -24.22 2.94 -3.98
N GLY A 190 -23.35 2.20 -3.29
CA GLY A 190 -22.71 1.00 -3.83
C GLY A 190 -21.67 1.34 -4.92
N TYR A 191 -21.02 2.51 -4.83
CA TYR A 191 -20.04 3.01 -5.79
C TYR A 191 -20.60 3.28 -7.21
N VAL A 192 -21.93 3.41 -7.33
CA VAL A 192 -22.61 3.67 -8.60
C VAL A 192 -22.57 5.16 -8.96
N ARG A 193 -22.60 6.04 -7.95
CA ARG A 193 -22.47 7.49 -8.15
C ARG A 193 -21.01 7.89 -8.08
N GLY A 194 -20.49 8.37 -9.21
CA GLY A 194 -19.14 8.94 -9.35
C GLY A 194 -19.21 10.41 -9.74
N GLN A 195 -18.31 11.22 -9.19
CA GLN A 195 -17.96 12.53 -9.73
C GLN A 195 -16.58 12.46 -10.34
N GLU A 196 -16.40 13.04 -11.52
CA GLU A 196 -15.13 13.15 -12.21
C GLU A 196 -14.68 14.62 -12.15
N ILE A 197 -13.41 14.84 -11.84
CA ILE A 197 -12.76 16.15 -11.84
C ILE A 197 -11.56 16.06 -12.79
N ASP A 198 -11.57 16.92 -13.79
CA ASP A 198 -10.50 17.06 -14.77
C ASP A 198 -9.50 18.15 -14.31
N LEU A 199 -8.23 17.78 -14.28
CA LEU A 199 -7.13 18.58 -13.78
C LEU A 199 -6.05 18.69 -14.83
N PHE A 200 -5.56 19.90 -15.05
CA PHE A 200 -4.41 20.12 -15.92
C PHE A 200 -3.11 19.80 -15.18
N GLY A 201 -2.48 18.67 -15.53
CA GLY A 201 -1.13 18.29 -15.07
C GLY A 201 -1.08 16.91 -14.40
N GLU A 202 0.12 16.35 -14.28
CA GLU A 202 0.29 14.98 -13.78
C GLU A 202 -0.12 14.89 -12.31
N ILE A 203 -1.06 14.00 -11.98
CA ILE A 203 -1.51 13.80 -10.61
C ILE A 203 -0.43 13.01 -9.87
N ALA A 204 0.28 13.70 -8.98
CA ALA A 204 1.34 13.15 -8.14
C ALA A 204 0.80 12.37 -6.93
N GLY A 205 -0.43 12.66 -6.49
CA GLY A 205 -1.07 11.92 -5.41
C GLY A 205 -2.35 12.56 -4.88
N ILE A 206 -3.08 11.80 -4.06
CA ILE A 206 -4.31 12.24 -3.39
C ILE A 206 -4.21 11.97 -1.89
N SER A 207 -4.69 12.92 -1.09
CA SER A 207 -4.89 12.77 0.36
C SER A 207 -6.24 13.35 0.77
N PHE A 208 -6.79 12.93 1.90
CA PHE A 208 -7.90 13.62 2.56
C PHE A 208 -7.39 14.30 3.84
N SER A 209 -7.97 15.46 4.16
CA SER A 209 -7.75 16.09 5.47
C SER A 209 -8.34 15.21 6.57
N PRO A 210 -7.62 14.91 7.65
CA PRO A 210 -8.14 14.09 8.75
C PRO A 210 -9.32 14.71 9.52
N ASP A 211 -9.51 16.02 9.42
CA ASP A 211 -10.49 16.80 10.19
C ASP A 211 -11.73 17.18 9.36
N THR A 212 -11.52 17.68 8.15
CA THR A 212 -12.56 18.19 7.26
C THR A 212 -12.93 17.21 6.15
N GLU A 213 -12.15 16.14 5.97
CA GLU A 213 -12.25 15.23 4.83
C GLU A 213 -12.15 15.95 3.48
N ALA A 214 -11.51 17.12 3.45
CA ALA A 214 -11.22 17.84 2.21
C ALA A 214 -10.22 17.03 1.37
N PRO A 215 -10.51 16.72 0.09
CA PRO A 215 -9.52 16.14 -0.80
C PRO A 215 -8.43 17.17 -1.09
N PHE A 216 -7.19 16.72 -0.98
CA PHE A 216 -6.02 17.39 -1.48
C PHE A 216 -5.47 16.58 -2.66
N VAL A 217 -5.32 17.23 -3.81
CA VAL A 217 -4.72 16.63 -5.01
C VAL A 217 -3.40 17.35 -5.29
N GLY A 218 -2.32 16.60 -5.26
CA GLY A 218 -1.01 17.07 -5.70
C GLY A 218 -0.91 16.94 -7.21
N ILE A 219 -0.63 18.04 -7.89
CA ILE A 219 -0.36 18.09 -9.33
C ILE A 219 1.12 18.44 -9.49
N ALA A 220 1.84 17.65 -10.27
CA ALA A 220 3.20 17.92 -10.69
C ALA A 220 3.21 18.20 -12.20
N ASP A 221 3.89 19.26 -12.60
CA ASP A 221 4.35 19.44 -13.97
C ASP A 221 5.89 19.45 -14.01
N ARG A 222 6.49 19.55 -15.19
CA ARG A 222 7.97 19.51 -15.35
C ARG A 222 8.71 20.69 -14.70
N THR A 223 7.98 21.66 -14.17
CA THR A 223 8.43 23.00 -13.80
C THR A 223 7.92 23.43 -12.41
N TYR A 224 6.75 22.97 -11.97
CA TYR A 224 6.09 23.36 -10.73
C TYR A 224 5.29 22.18 -10.12
N GLY A 225 5.20 22.17 -8.79
CA GLY A 225 4.25 21.34 -8.04
C GLY A 225 3.18 22.21 -7.41
N ARG A 226 1.91 21.85 -7.57
CA ARG A 226 0.74 22.54 -6.97
C ARG A 226 -0.05 21.56 -6.11
N LEU A 227 -0.54 22.04 -4.97
CA LEU A 227 -1.49 21.31 -4.14
C LEU A 227 -2.86 21.99 -4.27
N LEU A 228 -3.87 21.26 -4.68
CA LEU A 228 -5.25 21.74 -4.77
C LEU A 228 -6.07 21.21 -3.61
N GLU A 229 -6.74 22.10 -2.86
CA GLU A 229 -7.72 21.75 -1.84
C GLU A 229 -9.13 21.85 -2.41
N PHE A 230 -9.95 20.82 -2.22
CA PHE A 230 -11.34 20.79 -2.64
C PHE A 230 -12.27 20.89 -1.43
N VAL A 231 -13.35 21.65 -1.56
CA VAL A 231 -14.34 21.78 -0.47
C VAL A 231 -15.50 20.81 -0.69
N ARG A 232 -15.82 20.02 0.34
CA ARG A 232 -17.02 19.19 0.40
C ARG A 232 -18.21 20.08 0.81
N LYS A 233 -19.09 20.44 -0.15
CA LYS A 233 -20.34 21.15 0.18
C LYS A 233 -21.45 20.17 0.51
N ARG A 234 -22.38 20.58 1.39
CA ARG A 234 -23.49 19.79 1.95
C ARG A 234 -24.11 18.84 0.90
N TYR A 235 -23.81 17.55 1.09
CA TYR A 235 -24.41 16.37 0.45
C TYR A 235 -24.16 16.17 -1.05
N ASN A 236 -22.94 15.72 -1.43
CA ASN A 236 -22.66 14.71 -2.46
C ASN A 236 -21.62 15.09 -3.54
N TYR A 237 -21.03 16.28 -3.49
CA TYR A 237 -20.09 16.74 -4.53
C TYR A 237 -18.90 17.50 -3.94
N HIS A 238 -17.74 17.31 -4.55
CA HIS A 238 -16.53 18.11 -4.36
C HIS A 238 -16.51 19.20 -5.45
N LEU A 239 -16.26 20.46 -5.09
CA LEU A 239 -16.19 21.58 -6.03
C LEU A 239 -14.74 22.07 -6.19
N ASP A 240 -14.43 22.61 -7.37
CA ASP A 240 -13.10 23.06 -7.80
C ASP A 240 -12.37 23.93 -6.78
N SER A 241 -11.04 23.87 -6.87
CA SER A 241 -10.09 24.39 -5.88
C SER A 241 -10.30 25.85 -5.51
N MET A 242 -10.17 26.18 -4.22
CA MET A 242 -9.99 27.58 -3.81
C MET A 242 -8.56 28.04 -4.16
N PHE A 243 -8.45 29.25 -4.71
CA PHE A 243 -7.18 29.92 -5.00
C PHE A 243 -6.57 30.52 -3.73
#